data_AF-A0A0G1DDI2-F1
#
_entry.id   AF-A0A0G1DDI2-F1
#
_cell.length_a   1.000
_cell.length_b   1.000
_cell.length_c   1.000
_cell.angle_alpha   90.00
_cell.angle_beta   90.00
_cell.angle_gamma   90.00
#
_symmetry.space_group_name_H-M   'P 1'
#
loop_
_entity.id
_entity.type
_entity.pdbx_description
1 polymer ?
#
loop_
_entity_poly.entity_id
_entity_poly.type
_entity_poly.pdbx_seq_one_letter_code
_entity_poly.pdbx_strand_id
1 'polypeptide(L)' 'MFNDELIGQFISRLPQLIVKIFTVSMMVFHLLFAIIVFRQTRVMSKVVEAKISPSLVFITVIHLLSSLFVLGWVILFL' A
#
# COMPACT_ATOMS: atom_id res chain seq x y z
N MET A 1 10.62 22.96 32.81
CA MET A 1 10.81 21.59 33.32
C MET A 1 9.81 20.60 32.71
N PHE A 2 8.51 20.65 33.02
CA PHE A 2 7.54 19.68 32.49
C PHE A 2 7.38 19.71 30.95
N ASN A 3 7.45 20.92 30.35
CA ASN A 3 7.38 21.07 28.89
C ASN A 3 8.65 20.61 28.16
N ASP A 4 9.82 20.75 28.78
CA ASP A 4 11.09 20.41 28.15
C ASP A 4 11.26 18.88 28.05
N GLU A 5 10.77 18.15 29.05
CA GLU A 5 10.72 16.68 29.04
C GLU A 5 9.74 16.13 28.01
N LEU A 6 8.55 16.73 27.88
CA LEU A 6 7.57 16.35 26.84
C LEU A 6 8.11 16.59 25.42
N ILE A 7 8.78 17.72 25.20
CA ILE A 7 9.40 18.05 23.92
C ILE A 7 10.55 17.07 23.63
N GLY A 8 11.39 16.74 24.62
CA GLY A 8 12.47 15.76 24.46
C GLY A 8 11.96 14.34 24.13
N GLN A 9 10.87 13.91 24.77
CA GLN A 9 10.23 12.63 24.46
C GLN A 9 9.60 12.59 23.06
N PHE A 10 9.05 13.71 22.60
CA PHE A 10 8.49 13.80 21.24
C PHE A 10 9.60 13.77 20.18
N ILE A 11 10.65 14.57 20.37
CA ILE A 11 11.80 14.64 19.43
C ILE A 11 12.50 13.28 19.32
N SER A 12 12.68 12.56 20.43
CA SER A 12 13.32 11.23 20.41
C SER A 12 12.51 10.17 19.66
N ARG A 13 11.17 10.30 19.59
CA ARG A 13 10.28 9.40 18.84
C ARG A 13 10.01 9.85 17.41
N LEU A 14 10.34 11.09 17.07
CA LEU A 14 10.09 11.69 15.77
C LEU A 14 10.66 10.86 14.59
N PRO A 15 11.90 10.34 14.64
CA PRO A 15 12.45 9.54 13.55
C PRO A 15 11.64 8.28 13.28
N GLN A 16 11.22 7.58 14.35
CA GLN A 16 10.39 6.38 14.23
C GLN A 16 9.01 6.72 13.66
N LEU A 17 8.41 7.82 14.10
CA LEU A 17 7.11 8.29 13.58
C LEU A 17 7.19 8.61 12.07
N ILE A 18 8.24 9.28 11.64
CA ILE A 18 8.48 9.63 10.24
C ILE A 18 8.58 8.36 9.39
N VAL A 19 9.35 7.37 9.83
CA VAL A 19 9.47 6.09 9.12
C VAL A 19 8.13 5.38 9.01
N LYS A 20 7.37 5.30 10.11
CA LYS A 20 6.03 4.69 10.11
C LYS A 20 5.09 5.34 9.11
N ILE A 21 4.99 6.67 9.16
CA ILE A 21 4.11 7.44 8.26
C ILE A 21 4.54 7.23 6.81
N PHE A 22 5.84 7.36 6.52
CA PHE A 22 6.37 7.19 5.17
C PHE A 22 6.09 5.79 4.62
N THR A 23 6.33 4.74 5.42
CA THR A 23 6.08 3.35 5.01
C THR A 23 4.59 3.11 4.75
N VAL A 24 3.70 3.56 5.65
CA VAL A 24 2.25 3.44 5.45
C VAL A 24 1.81 4.18 4.19
N SER A 25 2.28 5.41 3.97
CA SER A 25 1.97 6.18 2.75
C SER A 25 2.43 5.45 1.48
N MET A 26 3.66 4.90 1.48
CA MET A 26 4.16 4.10 0.35
C MET A 26 3.30 2.87 0.08
N MET A 27 2.83 2.18 1.12
CA MET A 27 1.94 1.02 0.96
C MET A 27 0.56 1.42 0.42
N VAL A 28 0.03 2.58 0.81
CA VAL A 28 -1.20 3.13 0.22
C VAL A 28 -1.01 3.42 -1.27
N PHE A 29 0.10 4.04 -1.68
CA PHE A 29 0.38 4.26 -3.11
C PHE A 29 0.57 2.96 -3.88
N HIS A 30 1.22 1.96 -3.28
CA HIS A 30 1.34 0.64 -3.88
C HIS A 30 -0.03 -0.02 -4.09
N LEU A 31 -0.95 0.09 -3.12
CA LEU A 31 -2.31 -0.42 -3.25
C LEU A 31 -3.08 0.29 -4.37
N LEU A 32 -2.97 1.63 -4.46
CA LEU A 32 -3.56 2.39 -5.57
C LEU A 32 -3.05 1.91 -6.93
N PHE A 33 -1.74 1.66 -7.04
CA PHE A 33 -1.15 1.09 -8.25
C PHE A 33 -1.73 -0.30 -8.58
N ALA A 34 -1.85 -1.19 -7.61
CA ALA A 34 -2.45 -2.51 -7.81
C ALA A 34 -3.91 -2.43 -8.28
N ILE A 35 -4.69 -1.48 -7.75
CA ILE A 35 -6.08 -1.21 -8.19
C ILE A 35 -6.12 -0.74 -9.64
N ILE A 36 -5.22 0.17 -10.03
CA ILE A 36 -5.12 0.66 -11.42
C ILE A 36 -4.80 -0.50 -12.36
N VAL A 37 -3.81 -1.34 -12.02
CA VAL A 37 -3.43 -2.50 -12.83
C VAL A 37 -4.60 -3.46 -12.99
N PHE A 38 -5.30 -3.81 -11.91
CA PHE A 38 -6.49 -4.66 -11.97
C PHE A 38 -7.58 -4.09 -12.91
N ARG A 39 -7.84 -2.79 -12.82
CA ARG A 39 -8.79 -2.12 -13.72
C ARG A 39 -8.33 -2.20 -15.18
N GLN A 40 -7.05 -1.93 -15.46
CA GLN A 40 -6.50 -1.98 -16.81
C GLN A 40 -6.59 -3.39 -17.40
N THR A 41 -6.24 -4.42 -16.64
CA THR A 41 -6.36 -5.81 -17.07
C THR A 41 -7.82 -6.18 -17.38
N ARG A 42 -8.78 -5.70 -16.59
CA ARG A 42 -10.21 -5.91 -16.87
C ARG A 42 -10.67 -5.17 -18.14
N VAL A 43 -10.23 -3.92 -18.35
CA VAL A 43 -10.55 -3.15 -19.56
C VAL A 43 -9.97 -3.82 -20.80
N MET A 44 -8.70 -4.23 -20.75
CA MET A 44 -8.07 -4.94 -21.87
C MET A 44 -8.76 -6.27 -22.18
N SER A 45 -9.18 -7.01 -21.14
CA SER A 45 -9.83 -8.31 -21.34
C SER A 45 -11.29 -8.20 -21.82
N LYS A 46 -12.06 -7.20 -21.36
CA LYS A 46 -13.52 -7.12 -21.61
C LYS A 46 -13.95 -6.06 -22.61
N VAL A 47 -13.20 -4.97 -22.75
CA VAL A 47 -13.58 -3.82 -23.58
C VAL A 47 -12.78 -3.80 -24.86
N VAL A 48 -11.47 -4.02 -24.75
CA VAL A 48 -10.56 -4.03 -25.92
C VAL A 48 -10.54 -5.41 -26.59
N GLU A 49 -11.13 -6.43 -25.95
CA GLU A 49 -11.08 -7.84 -26.39
C GLU A 49 -9.65 -8.29 -26.74
N ALA A 50 -8.65 -7.68 -26.08
CA ALA A 50 -7.28 -8.12 -26.22
C ALA A 50 -7.23 -9.57 -25.71
N LYS A 51 -6.49 -10.43 -26.43
CA LYS A 51 -6.27 -11.84 -26.06
C LYS A 51 -5.37 -11.95 -24.81
N ILE A 52 -5.76 -11.30 -23.73
CA ILE A 52 -5.12 -11.35 -22.42
C ILE A 52 -5.30 -12.76 -21.89
N SER A 53 -4.18 -13.37 -21.51
CA SER A 53 -4.21 -14.70 -20.90
C SER A 53 -5.03 -14.68 -19.61
N PRO A 54 -5.91 -15.69 -19.38
CA PRO A 54 -6.61 -15.85 -18.10
C PRO A 54 -5.66 -15.85 -16.89
N SER A 55 -4.42 -16.33 -17.07
CA SER A 55 -3.38 -16.29 -16.04
C SER A 55 -3.03 -14.86 -15.61
N LEU A 56 -3.03 -13.88 -16.51
CA LEU A 56 -2.75 -12.48 -16.18
C LEU A 56 -3.90 -11.87 -15.36
N VAL A 57 -5.14 -12.21 -15.67
CA VAL A 57 -6.30 -11.82 -14.86
C VAL A 57 -6.17 -12.38 -13.44
N PHE A 58 -5.79 -13.65 -13.31
CA PHE A 58 -5.59 -14.28 -12.01
C PHE A 58 -4.45 -13.62 -11.21
N ILE A 59 -3.28 -13.40 -11.84
CA ILE A 59 -2.12 -12.76 -11.19
C ILE A 59 -2.50 -11.37 -10.67
N THR A 60 -3.24 -10.58 -11.44
CA THR A 60 -3.61 -9.21 -11.01
C THR A 60 -4.62 -9.19 -9.86
N VAL A 61 -5.52 -10.19 -9.77
CA VAL A 61 -6.38 -10.38 -8.60
C VAL A 61 -5.54 -10.73 -7.36
N ILE A 62 -4.64 -11.72 -7.47
CA ILE A 62 -3.78 -12.13 -6.35
C ILE A 62 -2.87 -10.98 -5.92
N HIS A 63 -2.34 -10.21 -6.86
CA HIS A 63 -1.53 -9.03 -6.57
C HIS A 63 -2.31 -8.01 -5.74
N LEU A 64 -3.55 -7.67 -6.13
CA LEU A 64 -4.40 -6.74 -5.39
C LEU A 64 -4.71 -7.25 -3.97
N LEU A 65 -5.05 -8.53 -3.82
CA LEU A 65 -5.32 -9.14 -2.52
C LEU A 65 -4.07 -9.14 -1.61
N SER A 66 -2.91 -9.42 -2.19
CA SER A 66 -1.63 -9.39 -1.48
C SER A 66 -1.27 -7.98 -1.03
N SER A 67 -1.46 -6.97 -1.89
CA SER A 67 -1.23 -5.56 -1.53
C SER A 67 -2.16 -5.10 -0.40
N LEU A 68 -3.43 -5.52 -0.40
CA LEU A 68 -4.36 -5.27 0.70
C LEU A 68 -3.91 -5.92 2.01
N PHE A 69 -3.52 -7.20 1.95
CA PHE A 69 -3.03 -7.94 3.10
C PHE A 69 -1.79 -7.27 3.71
N VAL A 70 -0.81 -6.92 2.89
CA VAL A 70 0.44 -6.28 3.35
C VAL A 70 0.16 -4.90 3.95
N LEU A 71 -0.73 -4.09 3.37
CA LEU A 71 -1.11 -2.80 3.97
C LEU A 71 -1.77 -3.01 5.35
N GLY A 72 -2.70 -3.95 5.45
CA GLY A 72 -3.34 -4.29 6.73
C GLY A 72 -2.32 -4.75 7.77
N TRP A 73 -1.40 -5.62 7.38
CA TRP A 73 -0.30 -6.07 8.23
C TRP A 73 0.57 -4.90 8.71
N VAL A 74 0.98 -4.02 7.80
CA VAL A 74 1.80 -2.85 8.13
C VAL A 74 1.07 -1.91 9.10
N ILE A 75 -0.23 -1.66 8.91
CA ILE A 75 -1.00 -0.80 9.83
C ILE A 75 -1.08 -1.40 11.23
N LEU A 76 -1.21 -2.72 11.35
CA LEU A 76 -1.35 -3.40 12.64
C LEU A 76 -0.03 -3.56 13.40
N PHE A 77 1.09 -3.77 12.69
CA PHE A 77 2.34 -4.22 13.29
C PHE A 77 3.52 -3.25 13.16
N LEU A 78 3.42 -2.17 12.37
CA LEU A 78 4.52 -1.20 12.21
C LEU A 78 4.50 -0.09 13.27
#